data_AF-A0A954ZJ10-F1
#
_entry.id   AF-A0A954ZJ10-F1
#
_cell.length_a   1.000
_cell.length_b   1.000
_cell.length_c   1.000
_cell.angle_alpha   90.00
_cell.angle_beta   90.00
_cell.angle_gamma   90.00
#
_symmetry.space_group_name_H-M   'P 1'
#
loop_
_entity.id
_entity.type
_entity.pdbx_description
1 polymer ?
#
loop_
_entity_poly.entity_id
_entity_poly.type
_entity_poly.pdbx_seq_one_letter_code
_entity_poly.pdbx_strand_id
1 'polypeptide(L)'
;QTLLSPGPGQAFDPLNRPGTWHNTSSFRAIHTQSPADDSNAMLVGGGIDDRFDFQLLSGELLDNEGMSYLAGSYHAFGNNGTHTLNQPINVPGNTAQSVSVLDALATASDHLPVVADYQIPAQMATRMTFPERIYLGADAHLTLEVENTANVQVAEGADELDFDVFALGAIDGMWTGIDPPRDGAAVLHLPVETDLVGERSAALRVRSSSPGVPEPDREVNIQYTVVQHPYPSFSPIGSLDTFQLDFGVVPVGERNESLGFLFNHATLPGPVGTLALKQIVSTGDSDTLQLELAPFDDITPTAPTLFSVVAEDQRLGEYAAMWTIAFEEEDLPGRTNEPLTLTIDVTATLALPGDANLDGVVDGSDFNLWLAHRSATNTNWEMGDFNRDGSTDGADYTIWFNNRFRTAAEFTQPIPEPQSLGITIWICIVTLLRRAATSEQT
;
A
#
# COMPACT_ATOMS: atom_id res chain seq x y z
N GLN A 1 1.18 54.48 36.61
CA GLN A 1 0.18 53.40 36.81
C GLN A 1 -1.02 53.47 35.86
N THR A 2 -1.08 54.41 34.90
CA THR A 2 -2.19 54.51 33.94
C THR A 2 -2.35 53.28 33.03
N LEU A 3 -1.28 52.52 32.79
CA LEU A 3 -1.27 51.33 31.93
C LEU A 3 -1.93 50.09 32.55
N LEU A 4 -2.07 50.02 33.87
CA LEU A 4 -2.64 48.86 34.58
C LEU A 4 -4.13 49.03 34.93
N SER A 5 -4.71 50.19 34.61
CA SER A 5 -6.10 50.51 34.93
C SER A 5 -7.07 49.60 34.16
N PRO A 6 -8.19 49.15 34.76
CA PRO A 6 -9.21 48.38 34.07
C PRO A 6 -9.80 49.11 32.86
N GLY A 7 -10.00 48.39 31.76
CA GLY A 7 -10.62 48.88 30.53
C GLY A 7 -9.99 48.31 29.26
N PRO A 8 -10.48 48.71 28.07
CA PRO A 8 -9.86 48.32 26.81
C PRO A 8 -8.37 48.71 26.79
N GLY A 9 -7.50 47.75 26.49
CA GLY A 9 -6.04 47.95 26.48
C GLY A 9 -5.39 47.95 27.87
N GLN A 10 -6.07 47.42 28.90
CA GLN A 10 -5.44 47.16 30.19
C GLN A 10 -4.22 46.23 30.01
N ALA A 11 -3.09 46.64 30.56
CA ALA A 11 -1.91 45.81 30.64
C ALA A 11 -1.79 45.16 32.02
N PHE A 12 -1.11 44.00 32.07
CA PHE A 12 -0.89 43.20 33.27
C PHE A 12 0.61 43.04 33.50
N ASP A 13 1.05 43.29 34.74
CA ASP A 13 2.41 42.96 35.18
C ASP A 13 2.43 41.49 35.63
N PRO A 14 3.19 40.59 34.97
CA PRO A 14 3.22 39.16 35.32
C PRO A 14 3.63 38.89 36.76
N LEU A 15 4.47 39.75 37.34
CA LEU A 15 4.90 39.64 38.72
C LEU A 15 3.85 40.16 39.70
N ASN A 16 3.07 41.17 39.30
CA ASN A 16 2.09 41.86 40.13
C ASN A 16 2.63 42.22 41.53
N ARG A 17 3.81 42.85 41.59
CA ARG A 17 4.50 43.21 42.84
C ARG A 17 4.62 44.73 43.04
N PRO A 18 3.51 45.45 43.24
CA PRO A 18 3.57 46.89 43.50
C PRO A 18 4.23 47.18 44.86
N GLY A 19 4.97 48.27 44.95
CA GLY A 19 5.61 48.70 46.20
C GLY A 19 6.71 49.72 45.98
N THR A 20 7.46 50.00 47.03
CA THR A 20 8.70 50.78 46.96
C THR A 20 9.85 49.81 46.70
N TRP A 21 10.30 49.70 45.45
CA TRP A 21 11.34 48.74 45.06
C TRP A 21 12.73 49.16 45.54
N HIS A 22 12.99 50.47 45.55
CA HIS A 22 14.26 51.08 45.94
C HIS A 22 14.78 50.54 47.27
N ASN A 23 15.99 49.97 47.23
CA ASN A 23 16.75 49.51 48.38
C ASN A 23 15.95 48.59 49.34
N THR A 24 15.00 47.82 48.80
CA THR A 24 14.07 47.03 49.59
C THR A 24 14.31 45.52 49.40
N SER A 25 14.83 44.88 50.45
CA SER A 25 15.31 43.50 50.41
C SER A 25 14.26 42.44 50.00
N SER A 26 12.97 42.69 50.23
CA SER A 26 11.87 41.81 49.83
C SER A 26 11.59 41.81 48.32
N PHE A 27 12.08 42.80 47.58
CA PHE A 27 11.94 42.93 46.13
C PHE A 27 13.22 42.59 45.35
N ARG A 28 14.29 42.11 46.01
CA ARG A 28 15.57 41.76 45.37
C ARG A 28 15.42 40.94 44.10
N ALA A 29 14.61 39.88 44.15
CA ALA A 29 14.42 38.97 43.02
C ALA A 29 13.78 39.61 41.77
N ILE A 30 13.30 40.85 41.85
CA ILE A 30 12.64 41.55 40.74
C ILE A 30 13.34 42.84 40.34
N HIS A 31 14.52 43.13 40.92
CA HIS A 31 15.32 44.28 40.53
C HIS A 31 15.94 44.09 39.14
N THR A 32 16.00 45.17 38.36
CA THR A 32 16.45 45.16 36.96
C THR A 32 17.34 46.35 36.59
N GLN A 33 17.62 47.24 37.53
CA GLN A 33 18.55 48.36 37.36
C GLN A 33 19.96 47.91 36.92
N SER A 34 20.83 48.88 36.65
CA SER A 34 22.24 48.71 36.34
C SER A 34 22.93 47.57 37.11
N PRO A 35 23.46 46.58 36.36
CA PRO A 35 24.25 45.52 36.93
C PRO A 35 25.65 45.98 37.37
N ALA A 36 26.04 47.23 37.12
CA ALA A 36 27.32 47.80 37.52
C ALA A 36 27.13 48.88 38.60
N ASP A 37 28.05 48.95 39.56
CA ASP A 37 28.05 49.98 40.61
C ASP A 37 28.76 51.25 40.12
N ASP A 38 29.86 51.09 39.36
CA ASP A 38 30.57 52.19 38.74
C ASP A 38 30.03 52.52 37.33
N SER A 39 29.99 53.80 37.01
CA SER A 39 29.78 54.23 35.63
C SER A 39 31.06 53.98 34.83
N ASN A 40 30.94 53.24 33.73
CA ASN A 40 31.98 53.18 32.72
C ASN A 40 31.70 54.22 31.62
N ALA A 41 32.64 54.43 30.69
CA ALA A 41 32.50 55.48 29.67
C ALA A 41 31.31 55.30 28.70
N MET A 42 30.57 54.17 28.77
CA MET A 42 29.48 53.83 27.85
C MET A 42 28.16 53.47 28.55
N LEU A 43 28.15 53.14 29.85
CA LEU A 43 26.98 52.65 30.59
C LEU A 43 26.79 53.38 31.92
N VAL A 44 25.54 53.57 32.35
CA VAL A 44 25.18 54.17 33.64
C VAL A 44 25.36 53.13 34.76
N GLY A 45 26.05 53.50 35.84
CA GLY A 45 26.24 52.67 37.04
C GLY A 45 25.16 52.92 38.11
N GLY A 46 25.47 52.57 39.36
CA GLY A 46 24.60 52.78 40.53
C GLY A 46 24.28 51.51 41.33
N GLY A 47 24.59 50.34 40.78
CA GLY A 47 24.34 49.03 41.39
C GLY A 47 22.87 48.65 41.34
N ILE A 48 22.56 47.39 41.68
CA ILE A 48 21.20 46.86 41.55
C ILE A 48 20.42 46.96 42.88
N ASP A 49 19.41 47.83 42.93
CA ASP A 49 18.46 47.92 44.04
C ASP A 49 17.05 48.44 43.67
N ASP A 50 16.78 48.64 42.38
CA ASP A 50 15.49 49.06 41.84
C ASP A 50 14.98 48.16 40.69
N ARG A 51 13.67 48.22 40.43
CA ARG A 51 13.03 47.63 39.24
C ARG A 51 12.64 48.75 38.29
N PHE A 52 13.17 48.72 37.08
CA PHE A 52 12.91 49.72 36.05
C PHE A 52 12.35 49.15 34.75
N ASP A 53 12.46 47.84 34.55
CA ASP A 53 12.16 47.18 33.29
C ASP A 53 10.95 46.27 33.43
N PHE A 54 10.09 46.30 32.41
CA PHE A 54 8.80 45.63 32.41
C PHE A 54 8.57 45.02 31.04
N GLN A 55 8.07 43.78 31.01
CA GLN A 55 7.22 43.31 29.93
C GLN A 55 5.81 43.29 30.51
N LEU A 56 4.90 44.05 29.92
CA LEU A 56 3.51 44.07 30.31
C LEU A 56 2.71 43.29 29.27
N LEU A 57 1.74 42.52 29.73
CA LEU A 57 0.93 41.64 28.91
C LEU A 57 -0.44 42.25 28.67
N SER A 58 -1.04 41.98 27.51
CA SER A 58 -2.48 42.20 27.33
C SER A 58 -3.25 40.98 27.87
N GLY A 59 -4.57 41.11 28.02
CA GLY A 59 -5.40 40.00 28.53
C GLY A 59 -5.43 38.79 27.60
N GLU A 60 -5.23 39.01 26.31
CA GLU A 60 -5.19 38.00 25.24
C GLU A 60 -3.95 37.11 25.31
N LEU A 61 -2.92 37.48 26.09
CA LEU A 61 -1.75 36.63 26.33
C LEU A 61 -1.88 35.82 27.64
N LEU A 62 -3.08 35.77 28.25
CA LEU A 62 -3.31 35.20 29.58
C LEU A 62 -4.45 34.17 29.60
N ASP A 63 -4.89 33.68 28.45
CA ASP A 63 -5.95 32.69 28.29
C ASP A 63 -5.45 31.26 28.03
N ASN A 64 -4.14 31.07 27.81
CA ASN A 64 -3.46 29.83 27.40
C ASN A 64 -3.83 29.33 26.00
N GLU A 65 -4.32 30.20 25.11
CA GLU A 65 -4.72 29.82 23.75
C GLU A 65 -3.83 30.50 22.72
N GLY A 66 -3.45 29.79 21.66
CA GLY A 66 -2.57 30.29 20.60
C GLY A 66 -1.24 30.82 21.14
N MET A 67 -1.03 32.15 21.05
CA MET A 67 0.13 32.80 21.66
C MET A 67 -0.22 33.25 23.07
N SER A 68 0.42 32.66 24.09
CA SER A 68 0.12 32.96 25.49
C SER A 68 1.36 32.99 26.36
N TYR A 69 1.32 33.74 27.46
CA TYR A 69 2.42 33.81 28.43
C TYR A 69 2.47 32.54 29.28
N LEU A 70 3.66 31.95 29.42
CA LEU A 70 3.86 30.82 30.31
C LEU A 70 3.98 31.30 31.76
N ALA A 71 2.91 31.04 32.53
CA ALA A 71 2.78 31.49 33.90
C ALA A 71 3.99 31.09 34.77
N GLY A 72 4.64 32.10 35.34
CA GLY A 72 5.80 31.93 36.23
C GLY A 72 7.16 31.97 35.54
N SER A 73 7.21 32.10 34.21
CA SER A 73 8.48 32.21 33.45
C SER A 73 9.12 33.59 33.53
N TYR A 74 8.35 34.65 33.84
CA TYR A 74 8.87 36.02 33.90
C TYR A 74 9.92 36.20 35.01
N HIS A 75 11.13 36.62 34.65
CA HIS A 75 12.19 36.95 35.61
C HIS A 75 13.24 37.91 35.02
N ALA A 76 14.08 38.48 35.88
CA ALA A 76 15.24 39.25 35.49
C ALA A 76 16.45 38.30 35.32
N PHE A 77 17.00 38.21 34.12
CA PHE A 77 18.12 37.31 33.84
C PHE A 77 19.37 37.76 34.63
N GLY A 78 20.00 36.81 35.33
CA GLY A 78 21.12 37.11 36.23
C GLY A 78 20.71 37.56 37.63
N ASN A 79 19.42 37.58 37.96
CA ASN A 79 18.92 37.92 39.29
C ASN A 79 17.91 36.89 39.81
N ASN A 80 18.28 36.17 40.88
CA ASN A 80 17.40 35.27 41.64
C ASN A 80 17.14 35.77 43.07
N GLY A 81 17.48 37.03 43.36
CA GLY A 81 17.33 37.67 44.67
C GLY A 81 18.51 37.48 45.64
N THR A 82 19.61 36.87 45.21
CA THR A 82 20.79 36.64 46.06
C THR A 82 21.86 37.74 45.98
N HIS A 83 21.70 38.72 45.10
CA HIS A 83 22.60 39.87 45.02
C HIS A 83 22.55 40.73 46.30
N THR A 84 23.61 41.50 46.51
CA THR A 84 23.65 42.55 47.54
C THR A 84 23.01 43.81 46.98
N LEU A 85 22.24 44.53 47.79
CA LEU A 85 21.58 45.78 47.36
C LEU A 85 22.63 46.86 47.07
N ASN A 86 22.40 47.64 46.02
CA ASN A 86 23.21 48.80 45.61
C ASN A 86 24.68 48.40 45.43
N GLN A 87 24.91 47.24 44.82
CA GLN A 87 26.21 46.65 44.51
C GLN A 87 26.13 46.07 43.09
N PRO A 88 27.26 45.75 42.43
CA PRO A 88 27.21 45.20 41.09
C PRO A 88 26.63 43.77 41.09
N ILE A 89 26.06 43.32 39.98
CA ILE A 89 25.38 42.02 39.88
C ILE A 89 26.34 40.84 40.03
N ASN A 90 27.63 41.04 39.72
CA ASN A 90 28.70 40.05 39.74
C ASN A 90 29.43 39.93 41.08
N VAL A 91 28.83 40.40 42.18
CA VAL A 91 29.35 40.14 43.52
C VAL A 91 29.42 38.63 43.82
N PRO A 92 30.42 38.14 44.58
CA PRO A 92 30.56 36.72 44.92
C PRO A 92 29.35 36.06 45.62
N GLY A 93 28.37 36.85 46.08
CA GLY A 93 27.14 36.36 46.70
C GLY A 93 25.98 36.09 45.73
N ASN A 94 26.05 36.54 44.47
CA ASN A 94 25.01 36.27 43.49
C ASN A 94 25.19 34.87 42.88
N THR A 95 24.15 34.05 43.01
CA THR A 95 24.12 32.65 42.56
C THR A 95 23.23 32.42 41.34
N ALA A 96 22.67 33.48 40.76
CA ALA A 96 21.70 33.36 39.67
C ALA A 96 22.30 32.81 38.37
N GLN A 97 23.59 33.07 38.12
CA GLN A 97 24.32 32.64 36.93
C GLN A 97 25.80 32.39 37.26
N SER A 98 26.54 31.83 36.30
CA SER A 98 28.01 31.71 36.43
C SER A 98 28.68 33.09 36.51
N VAL A 99 29.83 33.16 37.20
CA VAL A 99 30.60 34.41 37.36
C VAL A 99 30.89 35.08 36.02
N SER A 100 31.28 34.31 34.99
CA SER A 100 31.52 34.85 33.65
C SER A 100 30.29 35.47 32.99
N VAL A 101 29.10 34.93 33.25
CA VAL A 101 27.85 35.51 32.73
C VAL A 101 27.50 36.79 33.50
N LEU A 102 27.67 36.80 34.82
CA LEU A 102 27.43 38.00 35.62
C LEU A 102 28.41 39.13 35.28
N ASP A 103 29.69 38.81 35.04
CA ASP A 103 30.69 39.77 34.56
C ASP A 103 30.32 40.33 33.18
N ALA A 104 29.80 39.49 32.30
CA ALA A 104 29.30 39.94 30.99
C ALA A 104 28.08 40.86 31.15
N LEU A 105 27.14 40.54 32.03
CA LEU A 105 25.98 41.40 32.30
C LEU A 105 26.40 42.77 32.83
N ALA A 106 27.35 42.82 33.77
CA ALA A 106 27.88 44.06 34.34
C ALA A 106 28.57 44.98 33.32
N THR A 107 29.01 44.44 32.18
CA THR A 107 29.75 45.20 31.15
C THR A 107 28.98 45.41 29.85
N ALA A 108 27.90 44.67 29.62
CA ALA A 108 27.17 44.69 28.35
C ALA A 108 25.92 45.58 28.33
N SER A 109 25.29 45.86 29.48
CA SER A 109 24.02 46.59 29.57
C SER A 109 23.98 47.43 30.85
N ASP A 110 23.27 48.56 30.81
CA ASP A 110 23.01 49.41 31.99
C ASP A 110 21.72 49.02 32.73
N HIS A 111 21.08 47.91 32.33
CA HIS A 111 19.93 47.27 32.98
C HIS A 111 19.96 45.75 32.75
N LEU A 112 19.39 44.96 33.68
CA LEU A 112 19.25 43.51 33.49
C LEU A 112 18.16 43.18 32.46
N PRO A 113 18.43 42.23 31.54
CA PRO A 113 17.40 41.74 30.64
C PRO A 113 16.23 41.11 31.40
N VAL A 114 15.01 41.50 31.05
CA VAL A 114 13.79 40.83 31.51
C VAL A 114 13.41 39.76 30.50
N VAL A 115 13.22 38.54 30.98
CA VAL A 115 12.91 37.35 30.17
C VAL A 115 11.55 36.81 30.59
N ALA A 116 10.77 36.34 29.62
CA ALA A 116 9.55 35.58 29.81
C ALA A 116 9.45 34.58 28.66
N ASP A 117 8.90 33.41 28.96
CA ASP A 117 8.62 32.38 27.96
C ASP A 117 7.15 32.49 27.52
N TYR A 118 6.92 32.22 26.25
CA TYR A 118 5.60 32.28 25.64
C TYR A 118 5.32 30.96 24.91
N GLN A 119 4.11 30.48 25.08
CA GLN A 119 3.48 29.51 24.19
C GLN A 119 3.32 30.16 22.81
N ILE A 120 3.57 29.39 21.75
CA ILE A 120 3.26 29.78 20.38
C ILE A 120 2.02 29.03 19.86
N PRO A 121 1.32 29.56 18.85
CA PRO A 121 0.23 28.82 18.21
C PRO A 121 0.67 27.46 17.68
N ALA A 122 -0.26 26.50 17.68
CA ALA A 122 -0.07 25.21 17.02
C ALA A 122 0.26 25.38 15.52
N GLN A 123 0.85 24.35 14.93
CA GLN A 123 1.08 24.29 13.48
C GLN A 123 0.50 23.00 12.93
N MET A 124 -0.49 23.11 12.05
CA MET A 124 -1.15 21.94 11.48
C MET A 124 -0.37 21.39 10.29
N ALA A 125 -0.04 20.11 10.34
CA ALA A 125 0.34 19.29 9.19
C ALA A 125 -0.67 18.17 9.01
N THR A 126 -0.86 17.75 7.76
CA THR A 126 -1.75 16.63 7.42
C THR A 126 -1.04 15.66 6.49
N ARG A 127 -1.24 14.37 6.71
CA ARG A 127 -0.76 13.30 5.83
C ARG A 127 -1.85 12.27 5.65
N MET A 128 -2.00 11.76 4.43
CA MET A 128 -2.96 10.71 4.14
C MET A 128 -2.27 9.49 3.55
N THR A 129 -2.81 8.30 3.84
CA THR A 129 -2.39 7.04 3.23
C THR A 129 -3.61 6.21 2.87
N PHE A 130 -3.70 5.81 1.60
CA PHE A 130 -4.72 4.92 1.07
C PHE A 130 -4.23 4.25 -0.23
N PRO A 131 -4.58 2.99 -0.50
CA PRO A 131 -4.22 2.33 -1.74
C PRO A 131 -5.01 2.91 -2.93
N GLU A 132 -4.38 2.92 -4.11
CA GLU A 132 -5.00 3.42 -5.35
C GLU A 132 -6.15 2.54 -5.84
N ARG A 133 -6.16 1.25 -5.46
CA ARG A 133 -7.14 0.26 -5.91
C ARG A 133 -7.58 -0.64 -4.75
N ILE A 134 -8.85 -1.00 -4.74
CA ILE A 134 -9.46 -1.90 -3.75
C ILE A 134 -10.53 -2.77 -4.41
N TYR A 135 -10.85 -3.92 -3.81
CA TYR A 135 -11.94 -4.76 -4.28
C TYR A 135 -13.32 -4.23 -3.86
N LEU A 136 -14.33 -4.51 -4.70
CA LEU A 136 -15.74 -4.26 -4.45
C LEU A 136 -16.17 -4.89 -3.11
N GLY A 137 -16.75 -4.09 -2.21
CA GLY A 137 -17.20 -4.54 -0.90
C GLY A 137 -16.08 -4.69 0.14
N ALA A 138 -14.87 -4.19 -0.13
CA ALA A 138 -13.80 -4.15 0.86
C ALA A 138 -14.20 -3.31 2.08
N ASP A 139 -13.90 -3.81 3.29
CA ASP A 139 -13.90 -2.99 4.51
C ASP A 139 -12.59 -2.20 4.57
N ALA A 140 -12.60 -0.99 4.01
CA ALA A 140 -11.42 -0.17 3.81
C ALA A 140 -11.57 1.23 4.43
N HIS A 141 -10.46 1.74 4.95
CA HIS A 141 -10.40 3.04 5.62
C HIS A 141 -9.22 3.86 5.09
N LEU A 142 -9.45 5.13 4.79
CA LEU A 142 -8.42 6.14 4.63
C LEU A 142 -7.78 6.41 5.99
N THR A 143 -6.46 6.35 6.07
CA THR A 143 -5.74 6.81 7.26
C THR A 143 -5.32 8.26 7.05
N LEU A 144 -5.87 9.16 7.87
CA LEU A 144 -5.55 10.58 7.91
C LEU A 144 -4.81 10.88 9.22
N GLU A 145 -3.59 11.35 9.11
CA GLU A 145 -2.77 11.85 10.21
C GLU A 145 -2.86 13.37 10.24
N VAL A 146 -3.19 13.94 11.40
CA VAL A 146 -3.19 15.38 11.66
C VAL A 146 -2.23 15.62 12.82
N GLU A 147 -1.19 16.41 12.59
CA GLU A 147 -0.10 16.62 13.55
C GLU A 147 0.11 18.09 13.85
N ASN A 148 0.36 18.39 15.12
CA ASN A 148 0.87 19.65 15.62
C ASN A 148 2.40 19.68 15.51
N THR A 149 2.88 20.22 14.40
CA THR A 149 4.30 20.32 14.07
C THR A 149 4.96 21.57 14.64
N ALA A 150 4.37 22.23 15.64
CA ALA A 150 4.94 23.42 16.24
C ALA A 150 6.36 23.14 16.76
N ASN A 151 7.33 23.96 16.33
CA ASN A 151 8.74 23.73 16.62
C ASN A 151 9.09 24.19 18.05
N VAL A 152 8.85 23.31 19.02
CA VAL A 152 9.05 23.60 20.45
C VAL A 152 9.90 22.53 21.15
N GLN A 153 10.63 22.97 22.17
CA GLN A 153 11.52 22.10 22.95
C GLN A 153 10.76 21.30 24.02
N VAL A 154 9.66 21.85 24.54
CA VAL A 154 8.77 21.26 25.54
C VAL A 154 7.32 21.42 25.07
N ALA A 155 6.42 20.57 25.55
CA ALA A 155 5.02 20.56 25.09
C ALA A 155 4.32 21.89 25.41
N GLU A 156 4.57 22.45 26.59
CA GLU A 156 4.06 23.76 27.03
C GLU A 156 4.52 24.92 26.14
N GLY A 157 5.50 24.71 25.27
CA GLY A 157 5.97 25.74 24.34
C GLY A 157 4.99 26.04 23.22
N ALA A 158 3.99 25.19 22.96
CA ALA A 158 2.97 25.41 21.93
C ALA A 158 1.57 25.05 22.43
N ASP A 159 0.59 25.68 21.81
CA ASP A 159 -0.84 25.38 21.97
C ASP A 159 -1.16 23.97 21.45
N GLU A 160 -2.19 23.32 21.99
CA GLU A 160 -2.77 22.14 21.36
C GLU A 160 -3.42 22.48 20.01
N LEU A 161 -3.46 21.49 19.11
CA LEU A 161 -4.16 21.61 17.85
C LEU A 161 -5.54 20.95 17.95
N ASP A 162 -6.58 21.75 18.10
CA ASP A 162 -7.97 21.33 17.93
C ASP A 162 -8.38 21.44 16.46
N PHE A 163 -8.99 20.38 15.92
CA PHE A 163 -9.41 20.36 14.52
C PHE A 163 -10.69 19.57 14.28
N ASP A 164 -11.40 19.96 13.23
CA ASP A 164 -12.52 19.24 12.64
C ASP A 164 -12.13 18.74 11.23
N VAL A 165 -12.65 17.58 10.84
CA VAL A 165 -12.54 17.04 9.49
C VAL A 165 -13.93 16.88 8.92
N PHE A 166 -14.20 17.49 7.78
CA PHE A 166 -15.42 17.29 7.01
C PHE A 166 -15.08 16.64 5.67
N ALA A 167 -15.76 15.54 5.33
CA ALA A 167 -15.57 14.86 4.06
C ALA A 167 -16.87 14.78 3.26
N LEU A 168 -16.76 14.88 1.94
CA LEU A 168 -17.87 14.69 1.00
C LEU A 168 -17.41 13.89 -0.23
N GLY A 169 -18.28 13.01 -0.72
CA GLY A 169 -18.04 12.15 -1.88
C GLY A 169 -17.98 10.68 -1.46
N ALA A 170 -16.94 9.97 -1.89
CA ALA A 170 -16.72 8.58 -1.52
C ALA A 170 -16.29 8.38 -0.05
N ILE A 171 -16.10 9.46 0.69
CA ILE A 171 -16.04 9.52 2.15
C ILE A 171 -17.05 10.59 2.53
N ASP A 172 -17.97 10.27 3.42
CA ASP A 172 -19.00 11.20 3.89
C ASP A 172 -19.06 11.15 5.42
N GLY A 173 -18.92 12.31 6.05
CA GLY A 173 -18.95 12.39 7.51
C GLY A 173 -18.20 13.57 8.10
N MET A 174 -18.21 13.63 9.43
CA MET A 174 -17.51 14.64 10.21
C MET A 174 -16.79 13.99 11.39
N TRP A 175 -15.56 14.42 11.64
CA TRP A 175 -14.71 13.96 12.73
C TRP A 175 -14.09 15.17 13.44
N THR A 176 -13.65 14.96 14.66
CA THR A 176 -12.98 15.98 15.47
C THR A 176 -11.76 15.34 16.12
N GLY A 177 -10.72 16.12 16.39
CA GLY A 177 -9.53 15.64 17.07
C GLY A 177 -8.79 16.76 17.78
N ILE A 178 -7.89 16.34 18.66
CA ILE A 178 -6.96 17.20 19.40
C ILE A 178 -5.59 16.56 19.29
N ASP A 179 -4.57 17.35 18.95
CA ASP A 179 -3.18 16.91 18.89
C ASP A 179 -2.26 17.83 19.73
N PRO A 180 -1.81 17.38 20.90
CA PRO A 180 -0.83 18.12 21.70
C PRO A 180 0.53 18.17 20.98
N PRO A 181 1.30 19.26 21.14
CA PRO A 181 2.62 19.34 20.55
C PRO A 181 3.55 18.24 21.10
N ARG A 182 4.29 17.60 20.20
CA ARG A 182 5.26 16.52 20.49
C ARG A 182 4.64 15.17 20.93
N ASP A 183 3.33 14.98 20.81
CA ASP A 183 2.67 13.69 21.12
C ASP A 183 2.65 12.71 19.92
N GLY A 184 2.98 13.22 18.73
CA GLY A 184 2.87 12.49 17.46
C GLY A 184 1.45 12.58 16.91
N ALA A 185 1.29 12.39 15.60
CA ALA A 185 0.05 12.72 14.92
C ALA A 185 -1.21 12.01 15.45
N ALA A 186 -2.30 12.76 15.59
CA ALA A 186 -3.65 12.23 15.74
C ALA A 186 -4.05 11.45 14.47
N VAL A 187 -4.37 10.17 14.63
CA VAL A 187 -4.71 9.26 13.53
C VAL A 187 -6.22 9.04 13.46
N LEU A 188 -6.82 9.37 12.31
CA LEU A 188 -8.22 9.09 11.99
C LEU A 188 -8.32 8.02 10.91
N HIS A 189 -9.22 7.05 11.11
CA HIS A 189 -9.58 6.05 10.12
C HIS A 189 -10.96 6.37 9.55
N LEU A 190 -10.99 6.84 8.30
CA LEU A 190 -12.21 7.32 7.65
C LEU A 190 -12.72 6.22 6.70
N PRO A 191 -13.93 5.66 6.90
CA PRO A 191 -14.46 4.63 6.03
C PRO A 191 -14.65 5.17 4.61
N VAL A 192 -14.31 4.34 3.61
CA VAL A 192 -14.48 4.69 2.19
C VAL A 192 -15.63 3.90 1.57
N GLU A 193 -16.27 4.47 0.54
CA GLU A 193 -17.30 3.80 -0.23
C GLU A 193 -16.70 2.72 -1.15
N THR A 194 -17.13 1.47 -1.00
CA THR A 194 -16.60 0.34 -1.78
C THR A 194 -17.69 -0.44 -2.51
N ASP A 195 -18.94 0.04 -2.48
CA ASP A 195 -20.13 -0.73 -2.91
C ASP A 195 -20.39 -0.71 -4.42
N LEU A 196 -19.68 0.13 -5.15
CA LEU A 196 -19.86 0.32 -6.58
C LEU A 196 -18.51 0.24 -7.28
N VAL A 197 -18.45 -0.42 -8.43
CA VAL A 197 -17.25 -0.52 -9.28
C VAL A 197 -16.92 0.82 -9.96
N GLY A 198 -15.64 1.12 -10.15
CA GLY A 198 -15.12 2.28 -10.89
C GLY A 198 -14.39 3.32 -10.05
N GLU A 199 -14.08 4.45 -10.68
CA GLU A 199 -13.36 5.57 -10.06
C GLU A 199 -14.17 6.26 -8.96
N ARG A 200 -13.56 6.44 -7.80
CA ARG A 200 -14.13 7.12 -6.63
C ARG A 200 -13.24 8.27 -6.22
N SER A 201 -13.86 9.30 -5.65
CA SER A 201 -13.14 10.44 -5.11
C SER A 201 -13.88 11.04 -3.94
N ALA A 202 -13.12 11.63 -3.03
CA ALA A 202 -13.67 12.40 -1.92
C ALA A 202 -12.81 13.65 -1.70
N ALA A 203 -13.48 14.72 -1.29
CA ALA A 203 -12.84 15.95 -0.85
C ALA A 203 -12.97 16.05 0.66
N LEU A 204 -11.84 16.19 1.35
CA LEU A 204 -11.76 16.37 2.78
C LEU A 204 -11.28 17.79 3.07
N ARG A 205 -11.93 18.43 4.03
CA ARG A 205 -11.50 19.70 4.61
C ARG A 205 -11.13 19.46 6.06
N VAL A 206 -9.84 19.61 6.36
CA VAL A 206 -9.32 19.63 7.74
C VAL A 206 -9.25 21.08 8.17
N ARG A 207 -9.92 21.43 9.26
CA ARG A 207 -9.98 22.79 9.78
C ARG A 207 -9.54 22.84 11.23
N SER A 208 -8.51 23.62 11.51
CA SER A 208 -8.11 23.98 12.87
C SER A 208 -9.08 25.00 13.47
N SER A 209 -9.48 24.77 14.71
CA SER A 209 -10.14 25.75 15.56
C SER A 209 -9.17 26.51 16.47
N SER A 210 -7.95 25.99 16.69
CA SER A 210 -6.95 26.64 17.55
C SER A 210 -6.56 28.04 17.04
N PRO A 211 -6.49 29.06 17.91
CA PRO A 211 -6.13 30.42 17.51
C PRO A 211 -4.71 30.55 16.96
N GLY A 212 -4.56 31.35 15.91
CA GLY A 212 -3.24 31.70 15.37
C GLY A 212 -2.56 30.61 14.53
N VAL A 213 -3.21 29.46 14.31
CA VAL A 213 -2.71 28.42 13.40
C VAL A 213 -2.62 28.97 11.97
N PRO A 214 -1.43 28.94 11.33
CA PRO A 214 -1.28 29.32 9.94
C PRO A 214 -2.01 28.33 9.02
N GLU A 215 -2.66 28.83 7.97
CA GLU A 215 -3.44 28.00 7.03
C GLU A 215 -4.39 27.04 7.76
N PRO A 216 -5.32 27.58 8.57
CA PRO A 216 -6.16 26.77 9.46
C PRO A 216 -7.15 25.91 8.68
N ASP A 217 -7.30 26.10 7.37
CA ASP A 217 -8.09 25.26 6.49
C ASP A 217 -7.17 24.56 5.49
N ARG A 218 -7.23 23.23 5.43
CA ARG A 218 -6.52 22.41 4.45
C ARG A 218 -7.47 21.51 3.70
N GLU A 219 -7.35 21.52 2.38
CA GLU A 219 -8.05 20.58 1.51
C GLU A 219 -7.16 19.38 1.20
N VAL A 220 -7.72 18.19 1.35
CA VAL A 220 -7.10 16.91 1.04
C VAL A 220 -8.07 16.16 0.13
N ASN A 221 -7.64 15.83 -1.08
CA ASN A 221 -8.48 15.12 -2.05
C ASN A 221 -7.93 13.71 -2.24
N ILE A 222 -8.82 12.72 -2.29
CA ILE A 222 -8.45 11.33 -2.59
C ILE A 222 -9.09 10.89 -3.90
N GLN A 223 -8.41 9.98 -4.60
CA GLN A 223 -8.93 9.25 -5.75
C GLN A 223 -8.49 7.79 -5.64
N TYR A 224 -9.39 6.86 -5.92
CA TYR A 224 -9.10 5.43 -5.93
C TYR A 224 -10.08 4.71 -6.85
N THR A 225 -9.72 3.52 -7.30
CA THR A 225 -10.58 2.68 -8.14
C THR A 225 -11.10 1.50 -7.34
N VAL A 226 -12.42 1.33 -7.30
CA VAL A 226 -13.05 0.09 -6.85
C VAL A 226 -13.07 -0.88 -8.04
N VAL A 227 -12.37 -2.00 -7.92
CA VAL A 227 -12.34 -3.05 -8.94
C VAL A 227 -13.20 -4.23 -8.52
N GLN A 228 -13.88 -4.88 -9.46
CA GLN A 228 -14.55 -6.14 -9.14
C GLN A 228 -13.54 -7.29 -9.00
N HIS A 229 -13.96 -8.34 -8.32
CA HIS A 229 -13.20 -9.58 -8.23
C HIS A 229 -13.00 -10.22 -9.61
N PRO A 230 -11.79 -10.72 -9.92
CA PRO A 230 -11.57 -11.43 -11.17
C PRO A 230 -12.25 -12.79 -11.20
N TYR A 231 -12.57 -13.27 -12.40
CA TYR A 231 -13.17 -14.58 -12.60
C TYR A 231 -12.47 -15.33 -13.74
N PRO A 232 -11.71 -16.40 -13.48
CA PRO A 232 -11.08 -17.17 -14.56
C PRO A 232 -12.16 -17.89 -15.38
N SER A 233 -12.03 -17.92 -16.71
CA SER A 233 -12.99 -18.58 -17.59
C SER A 233 -12.36 -19.04 -18.92
N PHE A 234 -12.87 -20.12 -19.51
CA PHE A 234 -12.57 -20.50 -20.90
C PHE A 234 -13.47 -19.79 -21.94
N SER A 235 -14.39 -18.93 -21.49
CA SER A 235 -15.32 -18.19 -22.34
C SER A 235 -15.17 -16.68 -22.17
N PRO A 236 -15.18 -15.88 -23.25
CA PRO A 236 -15.11 -14.43 -23.16
C PRO A 236 -16.42 -13.79 -22.65
N ILE A 237 -17.54 -14.49 -22.80
CA ILE A 237 -18.89 -13.93 -22.61
C ILE A 237 -19.62 -14.47 -21.38
N GLY A 238 -18.97 -15.31 -20.57
CA GLY A 238 -19.59 -15.88 -19.38
C GLY A 238 -18.65 -16.81 -18.63
N SER A 239 -19.17 -17.42 -17.57
CA SER A 239 -18.45 -18.38 -16.74
C SER A 239 -18.42 -19.74 -17.42
N LEU A 240 -17.22 -20.21 -17.76
CA LEU A 240 -16.98 -21.56 -18.25
C LEU A 240 -15.74 -22.10 -17.55
N ASP A 241 -15.97 -22.96 -16.55
CA ASP A 241 -14.90 -23.40 -15.65
C ASP A 241 -14.21 -24.69 -16.11
N THR A 242 -14.76 -25.33 -17.15
CA THR A 242 -14.28 -26.62 -17.66
C THR A 242 -14.10 -26.55 -19.17
N PHE A 243 -12.92 -26.96 -19.65
CA PHE A 243 -12.63 -27.18 -21.05
C PHE A 243 -12.52 -28.68 -21.29
N GLN A 244 -13.44 -29.24 -22.09
CA GLN A 244 -13.43 -30.65 -22.46
C GLN A 244 -12.94 -30.79 -23.89
N LEU A 245 -11.94 -31.65 -24.10
CA LEU A 245 -11.38 -31.94 -25.41
C LEU A 245 -11.24 -33.43 -25.61
N ASP A 246 -11.92 -33.95 -26.61
CA ASP A 246 -11.69 -35.30 -27.10
C ASP A 246 -10.97 -35.21 -28.45
N PHE A 247 -9.73 -35.68 -28.52
CA PHE A 247 -9.01 -35.82 -29.78
C PHE A 247 -9.61 -36.94 -30.65
N GLY A 248 -10.41 -37.83 -30.07
CA GLY A 248 -10.83 -39.07 -30.71
C GLY A 248 -9.62 -39.96 -30.98
N VAL A 249 -9.66 -40.68 -32.10
CA VAL A 249 -8.53 -41.49 -32.54
C VAL A 249 -7.53 -40.64 -33.34
N VAL A 250 -6.26 -40.70 -32.94
CA VAL A 250 -5.15 -39.98 -33.54
C VAL A 250 -3.98 -40.93 -33.86
N PRO A 251 -3.19 -40.64 -34.91
CA PRO A 251 -2.06 -41.48 -35.26
C PRO A 251 -0.95 -41.39 -34.21
N VAL A 252 -0.41 -42.55 -33.80
CA VAL A 252 0.76 -42.61 -32.91
C VAL A 252 2.00 -41.99 -33.58
N GLY A 253 2.81 -41.30 -32.79
CA GLY A 253 4.05 -40.66 -33.25
C GLY A 253 3.86 -39.35 -34.03
N GLU A 254 2.64 -38.83 -34.12
CA GLU A 254 2.35 -37.51 -34.67
C GLU A 254 1.88 -36.54 -33.58
N ARG A 255 2.25 -35.27 -33.73
CA ARG A 255 1.83 -34.19 -32.83
C ARG A 255 0.42 -33.74 -33.21
N ASN A 256 -0.55 -34.01 -32.35
CA ASN A 256 -1.93 -33.54 -32.51
C ASN A 256 -2.19 -32.42 -31.52
N GLU A 257 -2.45 -31.20 -32.01
CA GLU A 257 -2.55 -30.00 -31.17
C GLU A 257 -3.93 -29.35 -31.29
N SER A 258 -4.44 -28.86 -30.17
CA SER A 258 -5.65 -28.04 -30.09
C SER A 258 -5.39 -26.80 -29.25
N LEU A 259 -5.86 -25.65 -29.72
CA LEU A 259 -5.68 -24.36 -29.06
C LEU A 259 -6.89 -23.99 -28.20
N GLY A 260 -6.63 -23.35 -27.07
CA GLY A 260 -7.65 -22.79 -26.20
C GLY A 260 -7.27 -21.42 -25.67
N PHE A 261 -8.24 -20.76 -25.02
CA PHE A 261 -8.09 -19.43 -24.46
C PHE A 261 -8.54 -19.41 -23.00
N LEU A 262 -7.77 -18.71 -22.18
CA LEU A 262 -8.05 -18.39 -20.78
C LEU A 262 -8.36 -16.90 -20.68
N PHE A 263 -9.48 -16.56 -20.05
CA PHE A 263 -9.96 -15.21 -19.87
C PHE A 263 -10.04 -14.84 -18.40
N ASN A 264 -9.81 -13.57 -18.10
CA ASN A 264 -10.26 -12.93 -16.87
C ASN A 264 -11.61 -12.26 -17.16
N HIS A 265 -12.70 -12.96 -16.86
CA HIS A 265 -14.05 -12.53 -17.18
C HIS A 265 -14.57 -11.50 -16.18
N ALA A 266 -15.07 -10.37 -16.70
CA ALA A 266 -15.75 -9.35 -15.91
C ALA A 266 -17.24 -9.69 -15.77
N THR A 267 -17.72 -9.86 -14.54
CA THR A 267 -19.14 -10.12 -14.25
C THR A 267 -19.99 -8.83 -14.23
N LEU A 268 -19.34 -7.69 -14.02
CA LEU A 268 -19.93 -6.35 -14.01
C LEU A 268 -19.20 -5.44 -15.01
N PRO A 269 -19.84 -4.36 -15.51
CA PRO A 269 -19.12 -3.32 -16.24
C PRO A 269 -18.09 -2.60 -15.36
N GLY A 270 -16.92 -2.32 -15.90
CA GLY A 270 -15.87 -1.54 -15.23
C GLY A 270 -14.58 -2.33 -14.96
N PRO A 271 -13.65 -1.75 -14.19
CA PRO A 271 -12.37 -2.38 -13.90
C PRO A 271 -12.51 -3.67 -13.09
N VAL A 272 -11.59 -4.61 -13.33
CA VAL A 272 -11.47 -5.90 -12.65
C VAL A 272 -10.05 -6.03 -12.11
N GLY A 273 -9.89 -6.72 -10.98
CA GLY A 273 -8.57 -7.15 -10.52
C GLY A 273 -7.87 -8.07 -11.54
N THR A 274 -6.56 -8.23 -11.41
CA THR A 274 -5.82 -9.19 -12.24
C THR A 274 -5.92 -10.61 -11.68
N LEU A 275 -5.66 -11.62 -12.52
CA LEU A 275 -5.52 -13.02 -12.11
C LEU A 275 -4.06 -13.45 -12.19
N ALA A 276 -3.47 -13.84 -11.07
CA ALA A 276 -2.16 -14.47 -11.06
C ALA A 276 -2.29 -15.99 -11.07
N LEU A 277 -1.42 -16.68 -11.81
CA LEU A 277 -1.33 -18.13 -11.75
C LEU A 277 -0.69 -18.55 -10.43
N LYS A 278 -1.39 -19.40 -9.69
CA LYS A 278 -0.91 -19.95 -8.41
C LYS A 278 -0.24 -21.31 -8.60
N GLN A 279 -0.93 -22.21 -9.30
CA GLN A 279 -0.54 -23.62 -9.38
C GLN A 279 -1.26 -24.33 -10.51
N ILE A 280 -0.62 -25.36 -11.06
CA ILE A 280 -1.25 -26.32 -11.97
C ILE A 280 -1.00 -27.72 -11.42
N VAL A 281 -2.05 -28.53 -11.35
CA VAL A 281 -1.97 -29.94 -10.96
C VAL A 281 -2.49 -30.77 -12.11
N SER A 282 -1.73 -31.77 -12.52
CA SER A 282 -2.19 -32.78 -13.48
C SER A 282 -2.49 -34.11 -12.80
N THR A 283 -3.41 -34.87 -13.39
CA THR A 283 -3.69 -36.28 -13.06
C THR A 283 -3.93 -37.07 -14.34
N GLY A 284 -3.78 -38.39 -14.29
CA GLY A 284 -3.92 -39.26 -15.45
C GLY A 284 -2.66 -39.28 -16.31
N ASP A 285 -2.84 -39.40 -17.63
CA ASP A 285 -1.77 -39.62 -18.60
C ASP A 285 -1.12 -38.32 -19.09
N SER A 286 -0.76 -37.42 -18.16
CA SER A 286 -0.25 -36.08 -18.49
C SER A 286 1.15 -36.04 -19.13
N ASP A 287 1.81 -37.19 -19.24
CA ASP A 287 3.07 -37.34 -20.00
C ASP A 287 2.80 -37.49 -21.51
N THR A 288 1.67 -38.11 -21.86
CA THR A 288 1.20 -38.36 -23.24
C THR A 288 0.33 -37.22 -23.76
N LEU A 289 -0.60 -36.77 -22.91
CA LEU A 289 -1.42 -35.59 -23.16
C LEU A 289 -0.75 -34.44 -22.43
N GLN A 290 -0.26 -33.44 -23.14
CA GLN A 290 0.53 -32.35 -22.57
C GLN A 290 -0.26 -31.04 -22.62
N LEU A 291 -0.18 -30.26 -21.54
CA LEU A 291 -0.68 -28.90 -21.48
C LEU A 291 0.50 -27.94 -21.64
N GLU A 292 0.49 -27.17 -22.72
CA GLU A 292 1.48 -26.13 -22.97
C GLU A 292 0.84 -24.75 -22.75
N LEU A 293 1.36 -24.02 -21.77
CA LEU A 293 0.95 -22.64 -21.48
C LEU A 293 2.04 -21.68 -21.91
N ALA A 294 1.63 -20.57 -22.54
CA ALA A 294 2.54 -19.46 -22.79
C ALA A 294 3.11 -18.90 -21.45
N PRO A 295 4.27 -18.22 -21.46
CA PRO A 295 4.78 -17.53 -20.28
C PRO A 295 3.68 -16.70 -19.61
N PHE A 296 3.46 -16.95 -18.32
CA PHE A 296 2.30 -16.45 -17.61
C PHE A 296 2.62 -15.12 -16.94
N ASP A 297 2.20 -14.02 -17.56
CA ASP A 297 1.96 -12.76 -16.86
C ASP A 297 0.56 -12.79 -16.23
N ASP A 298 0.27 -11.87 -15.30
CA ASP A 298 -1.05 -11.78 -14.69
C ASP A 298 -2.11 -11.54 -15.79
N ILE A 299 -3.17 -12.35 -15.81
CA ILE A 299 -4.22 -12.22 -16.83
C ILE A 299 -5.00 -10.94 -16.57
N THR A 300 -4.88 -10.02 -17.50
CA THR A 300 -5.67 -8.79 -17.53
C THR A 300 -7.01 -9.05 -18.24
N PRO A 301 -8.08 -8.31 -17.89
CA PRO A 301 -9.40 -8.49 -18.54
C PRO A 301 -9.41 -8.18 -20.04
N THR A 302 -8.38 -7.50 -20.54
CA THR A 302 -8.34 -6.95 -21.90
C THR A 302 -7.68 -7.88 -22.91
N ALA A 303 -6.99 -8.95 -22.47
CA ALA A 303 -6.33 -9.90 -23.35
C ALA A 303 -6.39 -11.33 -22.78
N PRO A 304 -6.87 -12.32 -23.55
CA PRO A 304 -6.81 -13.72 -23.13
C PRO A 304 -5.38 -14.26 -23.19
N THR A 305 -5.13 -15.26 -22.35
CA THR A 305 -3.92 -16.09 -22.42
C THR A 305 -4.19 -17.33 -23.27
N LEU A 306 -3.29 -17.61 -24.21
CA LEU A 306 -3.36 -18.82 -25.05
C LEU A 306 -2.78 -20.03 -24.30
N PHE A 307 -3.39 -21.19 -24.53
CA PHE A 307 -2.83 -22.48 -24.20
C PHE A 307 -3.00 -23.44 -25.36
N SER A 308 -2.18 -24.48 -25.41
CA SER A 308 -2.41 -25.62 -26.28
C SER A 308 -2.41 -26.93 -25.49
N VAL A 309 -3.22 -27.86 -25.97
CA VAL A 309 -3.21 -29.24 -25.53
C VAL A 309 -2.65 -30.06 -26.68
N VAL A 310 -1.71 -30.94 -26.37
CA VAL A 310 -1.01 -31.78 -27.34
C VAL A 310 -1.18 -33.24 -26.97
N ALA A 311 -1.58 -34.07 -27.93
CA ALA A 311 -1.50 -35.52 -27.85
C ALA A 311 -0.34 -36.00 -28.72
N GLU A 312 0.75 -36.45 -28.08
CA GLU A 312 1.96 -36.94 -28.76
C GLU A 312 2.63 -38.02 -27.92
N ASP A 313 2.64 -39.27 -28.40
CA ASP A 313 3.38 -40.37 -27.78
C ASP A 313 3.78 -41.41 -28.84
N GLN A 314 4.72 -42.27 -28.48
CA GLN A 314 5.15 -43.43 -29.23
C GLN A 314 4.42 -44.72 -28.77
N ARG A 315 3.49 -44.62 -27.81
CA ARG A 315 2.75 -45.77 -27.28
C ARG A 315 1.29 -45.72 -27.72
N LEU A 316 0.77 -46.87 -28.13
CA LEU A 316 -0.64 -47.05 -28.47
C LEU A 316 -1.48 -47.13 -27.19
N GLY A 317 -2.73 -46.68 -27.25
CA GLY A 317 -3.68 -46.83 -26.15
C GLY A 317 -4.69 -45.71 -26.06
N GLU A 318 -5.62 -45.88 -25.11
CA GLU A 318 -6.53 -44.82 -24.66
C GLU A 318 -5.86 -44.06 -23.52
N TYR A 319 -5.91 -42.74 -23.60
CA TYR A 319 -5.30 -41.83 -22.65
C TYR A 319 -6.32 -40.83 -22.15
N ALA A 320 -6.26 -40.53 -20.86
CA ALA A 320 -7.08 -39.50 -20.22
C ALA A 320 -6.24 -38.68 -19.24
N ALA A 321 -6.28 -37.36 -19.38
CA ALA A 321 -5.58 -36.44 -18.49
C ALA A 321 -6.50 -35.31 -18.06
N MET A 322 -6.32 -34.86 -16.83
CA MET A 322 -7.00 -33.71 -16.27
C MET A 322 -5.99 -32.73 -15.70
N TRP A 323 -6.17 -31.44 -15.98
CA TRP A 323 -5.45 -30.35 -15.32
C TRP A 323 -6.39 -29.48 -14.51
N THR A 324 -6.04 -29.22 -13.25
CA THR A 324 -6.63 -28.15 -12.44
C THR A 324 -5.67 -26.98 -12.40
N ILE A 325 -6.10 -25.83 -12.94
CA ILE A 325 -5.36 -24.57 -12.92
C ILE A 325 -5.94 -23.71 -11.81
N ALA A 326 -5.13 -23.41 -10.81
CA ALA A 326 -5.50 -22.55 -9.68
C ALA A 326 -4.91 -21.15 -9.86
N PHE A 327 -5.73 -20.15 -9.56
CA PHE A 327 -5.40 -18.73 -9.63
C PHE A 327 -5.47 -18.08 -8.25
N GLU A 328 -4.92 -16.88 -8.16
CA GLU A 328 -5.10 -15.99 -7.03
C GLU A 328 -5.39 -14.57 -7.49
N GLU A 329 -6.10 -13.83 -6.64
CA GLU A 329 -6.40 -12.43 -6.83
C GLU A 329 -5.15 -11.57 -6.64
N GLU A 330 -5.15 -10.38 -7.26
CA GLU A 330 -4.22 -9.31 -6.95
C GLU A 330 -4.23 -9.00 -5.44
N ASP A 331 -3.07 -8.63 -4.88
CA ASP A 331 -2.98 -8.30 -3.45
C ASP A 331 -3.54 -6.90 -3.15
N LEU A 332 -4.88 -6.79 -3.15
CA LEU A 332 -5.62 -5.57 -2.83
C LEU A 332 -6.48 -5.76 -1.58
N PRO A 333 -6.80 -4.68 -0.84
CA PRO A 333 -7.79 -4.73 0.22
C PRO A 333 -9.13 -5.25 -0.30
N GLY A 334 -9.77 -6.11 0.50
CA GLY A 334 -11.00 -6.79 0.12
C GLY A 334 -10.80 -8.09 -0.65
N ARG A 335 -9.56 -8.52 -0.93
CA ARG A 335 -9.31 -9.83 -1.55
C ARG A 335 -9.98 -10.95 -0.76
N THR A 336 -10.50 -11.93 -1.48
CA THR A 336 -11.10 -13.13 -0.89
C THR A 336 -10.09 -14.27 -0.90
N ASN A 337 -10.35 -15.30 -0.07
CA ASN A 337 -9.60 -16.56 -0.11
C ASN A 337 -10.36 -17.64 -0.89
N GLU A 338 -11.32 -17.24 -1.72
CA GLU A 338 -12.12 -18.18 -2.50
C GLU A 338 -11.25 -18.86 -3.58
N PRO A 339 -11.42 -20.16 -3.81
CA PRO A 339 -10.65 -20.87 -4.81
C PRO A 339 -11.09 -20.44 -6.21
N LEU A 340 -10.16 -19.84 -6.96
CA LEU A 340 -10.33 -19.52 -8.37
C LEU A 340 -9.68 -20.65 -9.18
N THR A 341 -10.48 -21.56 -9.74
CA THR A 341 -9.96 -22.76 -10.43
C THR A 341 -10.63 -23.03 -11.76
N LEU A 342 -9.84 -23.49 -12.73
CA LEU A 342 -10.31 -24.02 -14.02
C LEU A 342 -9.88 -25.47 -14.19
N THR A 343 -10.67 -26.24 -14.93
CA THR A 343 -10.39 -27.66 -15.23
C THR A 343 -10.29 -27.88 -16.73
N ILE A 344 -9.26 -28.61 -17.16
CA ILE A 344 -9.10 -29.07 -18.55
C ILE A 344 -9.17 -30.60 -18.51
N ASP A 345 -10.18 -31.18 -19.15
CA ASP A 345 -10.37 -32.64 -19.27
C ASP A 345 -10.09 -33.06 -20.71
N VAL A 346 -9.16 -33.99 -20.90
CA VAL A 346 -8.69 -34.40 -22.23
C VAL A 346 -8.69 -35.91 -22.39
N THR A 347 -9.20 -36.39 -23.50
CA THR A 347 -9.11 -37.79 -23.93
C THR A 347 -8.51 -37.91 -25.33
N ALA A 348 -7.79 -39.01 -25.57
CA ALA A 348 -7.32 -39.38 -26.90
C ALA A 348 -7.10 -40.89 -26.99
N THR A 349 -7.26 -41.45 -28.19
CA THR A 349 -6.86 -42.82 -28.51
C THR A 349 -5.72 -42.76 -29.53
N LEU A 350 -4.51 -43.17 -29.16
CA LEU A 350 -3.40 -43.27 -30.11
C LEU A 350 -3.42 -44.64 -30.76
N ALA A 351 -3.63 -44.66 -32.08
CA ALA A 351 -3.74 -45.86 -32.89
C ALA A 351 -2.65 -45.94 -33.97
N LEU A 352 -2.44 -47.14 -34.51
CA LEU A 352 -1.55 -47.33 -35.65
C LEU A 352 -2.15 -46.65 -36.89
N PRO A 353 -1.41 -45.80 -37.61
CA PRO A 353 -1.93 -45.22 -38.85
C PRO A 353 -2.32 -46.34 -39.82
N GLY A 354 -3.56 -46.36 -40.29
CA GLY A 354 -4.09 -47.41 -41.16
C GLY A 354 -4.88 -48.52 -40.46
N ASP A 355 -4.87 -48.61 -39.12
CA ASP A 355 -5.65 -49.59 -38.35
C ASP A 355 -7.04 -49.01 -38.03
N ALA A 356 -8.01 -49.23 -38.91
CA ALA A 356 -9.34 -48.63 -38.82
C ALA A 356 -10.23 -49.36 -37.81
N ASN A 357 -10.05 -50.67 -37.62
CA ASN A 357 -10.86 -51.45 -36.69
C ASN A 357 -10.27 -51.49 -35.26
N LEU A 358 -9.09 -50.88 -35.06
CA LEU A 358 -8.36 -50.80 -33.79
C LEU A 358 -8.00 -52.19 -33.21
N ASP A 359 -7.77 -53.18 -34.07
CA ASP A 359 -7.38 -54.53 -33.64
C ASP A 359 -5.87 -54.69 -33.40
N GLY A 360 -5.10 -53.64 -33.66
CA GLY A 360 -3.67 -53.57 -33.46
C GLY A 360 -2.86 -54.12 -34.65
N VAL A 361 -3.48 -54.37 -35.79
CA VAL A 361 -2.82 -54.85 -37.01
C VAL A 361 -3.34 -54.09 -38.23
N VAL A 362 -2.45 -53.53 -39.05
CA VAL A 362 -2.86 -52.87 -40.32
C VAL A 362 -2.96 -53.92 -41.43
N ASP A 363 -4.16 -54.40 -41.74
CA ASP A 363 -4.38 -55.45 -42.73
C ASP A 363 -5.53 -55.21 -43.72
N GLY A 364 -6.00 -56.28 -44.38
CA GLY A 364 -7.06 -56.22 -45.38
C GLY A 364 -8.44 -55.88 -44.79
N SER A 365 -8.63 -56.08 -43.49
CA SER A 365 -9.84 -55.72 -42.75
C SER A 365 -10.00 -54.21 -42.68
N ASP A 366 -8.92 -53.48 -42.39
CA ASP A 366 -8.90 -52.02 -42.41
C ASP A 366 -9.08 -51.47 -43.82
N PHE A 367 -8.43 -52.10 -44.80
CA PHE A 367 -8.61 -51.75 -46.20
C PHE A 367 -10.08 -51.88 -46.62
N ASN A 368 -10.79 -52.90 -46.14
CA ASN A 368 -12.21 -53.07 -46.43
C ASN A 368 -13.06 -51.96 -45.80
N LEU A 369 -12.69 -51.46 -44.61
CA LEU A 369 -13.36 -50.31 -43.98
C LEU A 369 -13.16 -49.03 -44.79
N TRP A 370 -11.91 -48.73 -45.19
CA TRP A 370 -11.62 -47.61 -46.10
C TRP A 370 -12.35 -47.79 -47.45
N LEU A 371 -12.30 -48.98 -48.03
CA LEU A 371 -12.91 -49.27 -49.33
C LEU A 371 -14.44 -49.10 -49.30
N ALA A 372 -15.08 -49.44 -48.18
CA ALA A 372 -16.51 -49.28 -47.98
C ALA A 372 -16.93 -47.81 -47.91
N HIS A 373 -16.04 -46.93 -47.43
CA HIS A 373 -16.32 -45.51 -47.27
C HIS A 373 -15.65 -44.62 -48.31
N ARG A 374 -14.79 -45.13 -49.19
CA ARG A 374 -14.04 -44.33 -50.18
C ARG A 374 -14.87 -43.22 -50.84
N SER A 375 -14.31 -42.03 -50.87
CA SER A 375 -14.94 -40.79 -51.33
C SER A 375 -16.12 -40.30 -50.49
N ALA A 376 -16.34 -40.84 -49.28
CA ALA A 376 -17.24 -40.26 -48.30
C ALA A 376 -16.64 -39.00 -47.67
N THR A 377 -17.53 -38.15 -47.17
CA THR A 377 -17.23 -36.96 -46.38
C THR A 377 -17.91 -37.08 -45.01
N ASN A 378 -17.49 -36.24 -44.06
CA ASN A 378 -17.89 -36.34 -42.66
C ASN A 378 -17.58 -37.71 -42.07
N THR A 379 -16.39 -38.21 -42.40
CA THR A 379 -15.84 -39.49 -41.98
C THR A 379 -15.06 -39.36 -40.68
N ASN A 380 -14.73 -40.50 -40.09
CA ASN A 380 -13.90 -40.61 -38.90
C ASN A 380 -12.89 -41.75 -39.08
N TRP A 381 -12.08 -41.99 -38.05
CA TRP A 381 -11.04 -43.01 -38.08
C TRP A 381 -11.54 -44.41 -38.45
N GLU A 382 -12.66 -44.86 -37.88
CA GLU A 382 -13.18 -46.21 -38.16
C GLU A 382 -13.76 -46.37 -39.58
N MET A 383 -14.02 -45.25 -40.26
CA MET A 383 -14.37 -45.22 -41.69
C MET A 383 -13.13 -45.21 -42.59
N GLY A 384 -11.93 -45.11 -42.03
CA GLY A 384 -10.66 -45.09 -42.76
C GLY A 384 -10.15 -43.68 -43.08
N ASP A 385 -10.58 -42.65 -42.37
CA ASP A 385 -10.05 -41.28 -42.43
C ASP A 385 -8.89 -41.16 -41.43
N PHE A 386 -7.68 -41.46 -41.89
CA PHE A 386 -6.49 -41.59 -41.05
C PHE A 386 -5.73 -40.26 -40.89
N ASN A 387 -5.94 -39.29 -41.80
CA ASN A 387 -5.37 -37.95 -41.68
C ASN A 387 -6.32 -36.94 -40.98
N ARG A 388 -7.56 -37.35 -40.69
CA ARG A 388 -8.58 -36.58 -39.96
C ARG A 388 -9.00 -35.30 -40.71
N ASP A 389 -8.97 -35.32 -42.04
CA ASP A 389 -9.41 -34.19 -42.86
C ASP A 389 -10.93 -34.17 -43.13
N GLY A 390 -11.65 -35.18 -42.62
CA GLY A 390 -13.09 -35.32 -42.74
C GLY A 390 -13.54 -36.00 -44.04
N SER A 391 -12.60 -36.56 -44.81
CA SER A 391 -12.87 -37.35 -46.02
C SER A 391 -12.06 -38.64 -46.02
N THR A 392 -12.60 -39.70 -46.61
CA THR A 392 -11.86 -40.95 -46.87
C THR A 392 -11.42 -40.98 -48.33
N ASP A 393 -10.16 -40.63 -48.64
CA ASP A 393 -9.69 -40.49 -50.01
C ASP A 393 -8.32 -41.17 -50.28
N GLY A 394 -7.63 -40.74 -51.35
CA GLY A 394 -6.34 -41.30 -51.74
C GLY A 394 -5.20 -40.99 -50.76
N ALA A 395 -5.33 -39.94 -49.94
CA ALA A 395 -4.40 -39.62 -48.86
C ALA A 395 -4.45 -40.71 -47.79
N ASP A 396 -5.65 -41.12 -47.38
CA ASP A 396 -5.84 -42.19 -46.39
C ASP A 396 -5.38 -43.55 -46.91
N TYR A 397 -5.68 -43.84 -48.18
CA TYR A 397 -5.14 -45.03 -48.84
C TYR A 397 -3.61 -45.06 -48.78
N THR A 398 -2.97 -43.91 -48.94
CA THR A 398 -1.50 -43.80 -48.87
C THR A 398 -1.01 -44.08 -47.45
N ILE A 399 -1.72 -43.59 -46.42
CA ILE A 399 -1.42 -43.87 -45.01
C ILE A 399 -1.54 -45.36 -44.71
N TRP A 400 -2.68 -45.99 -45.06
CA TRP A 400 -2.85 -47.44 -44.93
C TRP A 400 -1.77 -48.21 -45.68
N PHE A 401 -1.53 -47.86 -46.95
CA PHE A 401 -0.57 -48.57 -47.79
C PHE A 401 0.85 -48.51 -47.22
N ASN A 402 1.27 -47.38 -46.67
CA ASN A 402 2.60 -47.22 -46.08
C ASN A 402 2.75 -47.98 -44.75
N ASN A 403 1.65 -48.24 -44.05
CA ASN A 403 1.66 -48.91 -42.76
C ASN A 403 1.15 -50.37 -42.79
N ARG A 404 0.70 -50.87 -43.96
CA ARG A 404 0.24 -52.25 -44.10
C ARG A 404 1.26 -53.26 -43.55
N PHE A 405 0.77 -54.26 -42.83
CA PHE A 405 1.53 -55.28 -42.10
C PHE A 405 2.22 -54.82 -40.81
N ARG A 406 2.11 -53.55 -40.42
CA ARG A 406 2.55 -53.12 -39.08
C ARG A 406 1.62 -53.67 -38.02
N THR A 407 2.18 -53.89 -36.83
CA THR A 407 1.46 -54.42 -35.68
C THR A 407 1.77 -53.63 -34.42
N ALA A 408 0.85 -53.65 -33.46
CA ALA A 408 0.97 -52.93 -32.20
C ALA A 408 2.19 -53.36 -31.39
N ALA A 409 2.70 -54.57 -31.63
CA ALA A 409 3.93 -55.09 -31.02
C ALA A 409 5.15 -54.18 -31.26
N GLU A 410 5.20 -53.46 -32.37
CA GLU A 410 6.27 -52.50 -32.70
C GLU A 410 6.31 -51.29 -31.74
N PHE A 411 5.21 -51.01 -31.03
CA PHE A 411 5.01 -49.84 -30.18
C PHE A 411 4.91 -50.20 -28.68
N THR A 412 5.27 -51.42 -28.32
CA THR A 412 5.39 -51.86 -26.93
C THR A 412 6.80 -51.59 -26.39
N GLN A 413 7.03 -50.41 -25.80
CA GLN A 413 8.24 -50.16 -25.00
C GLN A 413 8.03 -50.65 -23.55
N PRO A 414 9.06 -51.20 -22.87
CA PRO A 414 8.95 -51.57 -21.47
C PRO A 414 8.74 -50.31 -20.61
N ILE A 415 7.72 -50.34 -19.75
CA ILE A 415 7.41 -49.29 -18.78
C ILE A 415 8.66 -49.04 -17.91
N PRO A 416 9.28 -47.85 -17.95
CA PRO A 416 10.31 -47.49 -16.98
C PRO A 416 9.64 -47.37 -15.60
N GLU A 417 10.23 -48.01 -14.59
CA GLU A 417 9.76 -47.89 -13.21
C GLU A 417 9.65 -46.41 -12.80
N PRO A 418 8.62 -46.02 -12.03
CA PRO A 418 8.41 -44.61 -11.70
C PRO A 418 9.63 -44.06 -10.97
N GLN A 419 10.27 -43.05 -11.57
CA GLN A 419 11.28 -42.24 -10.89
C GLN A 419 10.59 -41.38 -9.82
N SER A 420 10.22 -42.02 -8.72
CA SER A 420 9.86 -41.37 -7.48
C SER A 420 11.13 -40.78 -6.85
N LEU A 421 11.66 -39.68 -7.41
CA LEU A 421 12.62 -38.75 -6.77
C LEU A 421 12.99 -37.63 -7.76
N GLY A 422 12.08 -36.68 -7.93
CA GLY A 422 12.32 -35.46 -8.71
C GLY A 422 11.36 -34.32 -8.40
N ILE A 423 10.58 -34.40 -7.32
CA ILE A 423 9.90 -33.23 -6.79
C ILE A 423 10.97 -32.43 -6.05
N THR A 424 11.38 -31.29 -6.60
CA THR A 424 11.36 -29.95 -5.97
C THR A 424 12.29 -29.02 -6.78
N ILE A 425 11.88 -27.75 -6.91
CA ILE A 425 12.65 -26.57 -7.34
C ILE A 425 12.60 -26.23 -8.83
N TRP A 426 11.46 -25.72 -9.29
CA TRP A 426 11.43 -24.65 -10.32
C TRP A 426 10.45 -23.50 -9.99
N ILE A 427 10.10 -23.33 -8.69
CA ILE A 427 9.19 -22.27 -8.24
C ILE A 427 9.91 -21.21 -7.34
N CYS A 428 11.19 -21.39 -7.00
CA CYS A 428 11.90 -20.41 -6.17
C CYS A 428 12.46 -19.20 -6.92
N ILE A 429 12.48 -19.15 -8.26
CA ILE A 429 13.10 -18.02 -8.98
C ILE A 429 12.11 -16.86 -9.21
N VAL A 430 10.81 -17.10 -9.29
CA VAL A 430 9.83 -16.02 -9.55
C VAL A 430 9.41 -15.30 -8.26
N THR A 431 9.37 -15.99 -7.11
CA THR A 431 9.09 -15.36 -5.80
C THR A 431 10.29 -14.66 -5.16
N LEU A 432 11.53 -15.08 -5.47
CA LEU A 432 12.74 -14.40 -4.96
C LEU A 432 13.11 -13.12 -5.74
N LEU A 433 12.65 -12.95 -6.99
CA LEU A 433 12.88 -11.73 -7.75
C LEU A 433 11.87 -10.61 -7.42
N ARG A 434 10.71 -10.91 -6.82
CA ARG A 434 9.76 -9.88 -6.33
C ARG A 434 10.11 -9.31 -4.95
N ARG A 435 10.94 -9.99 -4.14
CA ARG A 435 11.46 -9.44 -2.86
C ARG A 435 12.72 -8.58 -3.01
N ALA A 436 13.40 -8.60 -4.15
CA ALA A 436 14.59 -7.79 -4.39
C ALA A 436 14.28 -6.39 -4.96
N ALA A 437 13.07 -6.16 -5.47
CA ALA A 437 12.66 -4.87 -6.03
C ALA A 437 12.02 -3.90 -5.00
N THR A 438 11.78 -4.35 -3.77
CA THR A 438 11.15 -3.55 -2.70
C THR A 438 12.11 -3.18 -1.56
N SER A 439 13.43 -3.45 -1.68
CA SER A 439 14.42 -3.09 -0.65
C SER A 439 15.45 -2.02 -1.08
N GLU A 440 15.20 -1.27 -2.14
CA GLU A 440 16.00 -0.08 -2.51
C GLU A 440 15.19 1.21 -2.36
N GLN A 441 14.49 1.37 -1.22
CA GLN A 441 14.14 2.69 -0.67
C GLN A 441 14.07 2.61 0.86
N THR A 442 15.24 2.64 1.49
CA THR A 442 15.45 3.16 2.85
C THR A 442 16.71 4.00 2.86
#